data_AF-A0A6I7TTP2-F1
#
_entry.id   AF-A0A6I7TTP2-F1
#
_cell.length_a   1.000
_cell.length_b   1.000
_cell.length_c   1.000
_cell.angle_alpha   90.00
_cell.angle_beta   90.00
_cell.angle_gamma   90.00
#
_symmetry.space_group_name_H-M   'P 1'
#
loop_
_entity.id
_entity.type
_entity.pdbx_description
1 polymer ?
#
loop_
_entity_poly.entity_id
_entity_poly.type
_entity_poly.pdbx_seq_one_letter_code
_entity_poly.pdbx_strand_id
1 'polypeptide(L)'
;MKRFLLLVSFLLVFPTAYGTAIAKEKTQGLSLEEKIFEIDKSDDLSKQVKKQKFIQALEDSTDEEKTEYLEEVGERVQNTLSEVDVQLGENKEIDLGMGTTIELESSDVIESTEDELVKTSGYDFSKGNVLEKKYGARRFTCRVSVKSLGITLGSLVLRNHYTVGNFGLKMRYASDSGTSGIDPLMIITSSSTSVPDGKAEKVGYDMNARGSYKWKLGISGIYASFTSEIYSTIKLHKLNKKKKFAVVYQNYKFTE
;
A
#
# COMPACT_ATOMS: atom_id res chain seq x y z
N MET A 1 69.68 -28.79 -8.29
CA MET A 1 68.78 -28.91 -9.47
C MET A 1 67.40 -29.30 -8.99
N LYS A 2 66.38 -28.66 -9.55
CA LYS A 2 65.10 -28.30 -8.91
C LYS A 2 64.13 -29.49 -8.77
N ARG A 3 63.45 -29.54 -7.62
CA ARG A 3 62.30 -30.39 -7.31
C ARG A 3 61.07 -29.88 -8.07
N PHE A 4 60.32 -30.80 -8.67
CA PHE A 4 59.01 -30.54 -9.26
C PHE A 4 57.98 -30.38 -8.13
N LEU A 5 57.32 -29.22 -8.07
CA LEU A 5 56.19 -28.95 -7.19
C LEU A 5 54.93 -28.99 -8.07
N LEU A 6 54.03 -29.92 -7.77
CA LEU A 6 52.75 -30.09 -8.45
C LEU A 6 51.72 -29.23 -7.70
N LEU A 7 51.32 -28.11 -8.30
CA LEU A 7 50.32 -27.18 -7.74
C LEU A 7 48.97 -27.52 -8.37
N VAL A 8 48.08 -28.07 -7.55
CA VAL A 8 46.68 -28.36 -7.88
C VAL A 8 45.93 -27.03 -8.00
N SER A 9 45.53 -26.65 -9.21
CA SER A 9 44.59 -25.55 -9.43
C SER A 9 43.16 -26.08 -9.37
N PHE A 10 42.44 -25.73 -8.30
CA PHE A 10 40.99 -25.88 -8.22
C PHE A 10 40.34 -24.82 -9.11
N LEU A 11 39.92 -25.20 -10.32
CA LEU A 11 39.05 -24.39 -11.17
C LEU A 11 37.60 -24.65 -10.73
N LEU A 12 37.09 -23.79 -9.85
CA LEU A 12 35.65 -23.60 -9.65
C LEU A 12 35.09 -22.91 -10.89
N VAL A 13 34.58 -23.68 -11.85
CA VAL A 13 33.76 -23.15 -12.95
C VAL A 13 32.30 -23.29 -12.54
N PHE A 14 31.70 -22.15 -12.21
CA PHE A 14 30.28 -21.98 -11.98
C PHE A 14 29.45 -22.41 -13.21
N PRO A 15 28.31 -23.09 -13.03
CA PRO A 15 27.36 -23.32 -14.12
C PRO A 15 26.50 -22.05 -14.29
N THR A 16 26.99 -21.05 -15.02
CA THR A 16 26.18 -19.87 -15.40
C THR A 16 26.24 -19.64 -16.90
N ALA A 17 25.43 -20.37 -17.67
CA ALA A 17 25.14 -20.02 -19.06
C ALA A 17 23.84 -20.65 -19.59
N TYR A 18 23.42 -21.81 -19.06
CA TYR A 18 22.27 -22.52 -19.64
C TYR A 18 20.90 -22.04 -19.12
N GLY A 19 20.81 -21.50 -17.91
CA GLY A 19 19.55 -20.98 -17.36
C GLY A 19 19.15 -19.60 -17.88
N THR A 20 20.13 -18.78 -18.31
CA THR A 20 19.89 -17.40 -18.77
C THR A 20 19.52 -17.34 -20.26
N ALA A 21 20.00 -18.26 -21.09
CA ALA A 21 19.70 -18.27 -22.52
C ALA A 21 18.26 -18.72 -22.81
N ILE A 22 17.76 -19.75 -22.12
CA ILE A 22 16.41 -20.31 -22.36
C ILE A 22 15.31 -19.31 -21.96
N ALA A 23 15.52 -18.51 -20.92
CA ALA A 23 14.58 -17.46 -20.53
C ALA A 23 14.62 -16.25 -21.49
N LYS A 24 15.73 -16.00 -22.18
CA LYS A 24 15.92 -14.86 -23.09
C LYS A 24 15.29 -15.11 -24.47
N GLU A 25 15.22 -16.37 -24.89
CA GLU A 25 14.65 -16.77 -26.19
C GLU A 25 13.11 -16.82 -26.16
N LYS A 26 12.48 -17.03 -24.99
CA LYS A 26 11.01 -17.09 -24.84
C LYS A 26 10.31 -15.71 -24.84
N THR A 27 11.05 -14.61 -24.71
CA THR A 27 10.51 -13.24 -24.54
C THR A 27 10.72 -12.31 -25.74
N GLN A 28 11.37 -12.79 -26.81
CA GLN A 28 11.60 -11.99 -28.02
C GLN A 28 10.29 -11.87 -28.82
N GLY A 29 9.73 -10.65 -28.91
CA GLY A 29 8.51 -10.35 -29.66
C GLY A 29 7.22 -10.26 -28.83
N LEU A 30 7.29 -10.47 -27.51
CA LEU A 30 6.17 -10.23 -26.59
C LEU A 30 6.01 -8.73 -26.28
N SER A 31 4.77 -8.29 -26.09
CA SER A 31 4.46 -6.96 -25.54
C SER A 31 5.02 -6.83 -24.11
N LEU A 32 5.16 -5.59 -23.63
CA LEU A 32 5.58 -5.34 -22.25
C LEU A 32 4.65 -6.03 -21.24
N GLU A 33 3.34 -6.00 -21.46
CA GLU A 33 2.36 -6.67 -20.61
C GLU A 33 2.56 -8.18 -20.55
N GLU A 34 2.77 -8.82 -21.71
CA GLU A 34 2.99 -10.26 -21.81
C GLU A 34 4.28 -10.68 -21.08
N LYS A 35 5.35 -9.89 -21.21
CA LYS A 35 6.60 -10.12 -20.44
C LYS A 35 6.33 -10.08 -18.94
N ILE A 36 5.54 -9.10 -18.48
CA ILE A 36 5.22 -8.93 -17.06
C ILE A 36 4.32 -10.05 -16.56
N PHE A 37 3.34 -10.47 -17.36
CA PHE A 37 2.48 -11.61 -17.07
C PHE A 37 3.27 -12.91 -16.90
N GLU A 38 4.23 -13.20 -17.80
CA GLU A 38 5.10 -14.37 -17.67
C GLU A 38 5.97 -14.31 -16.42
N ILE A 39 6.48 -13.13 -16.04
CA ILE A 39 7.23 -12.95 -14.79
C ILE A 39 6.33 -13.22 -13.57
N ASP A 40 5.09 -12.73 -13.59
CA ASP A 40 4.13 -12.92 -12.51
C ASP A 40 3.77 -14.39 -12.31
N LYS A 41 3.46 -15.11 -13.39
CA LYS A 41 3.08 -16.53 -13.37
C LYS A 41 4.23 -17.49 -13.11
N SER A 42 5.48 -17.03 -13.10
CA SER A 42 6.62 -17.90 -12.86
C SER A 42 6.76 -18.23 -11.36
N ASP A 43 6.40 -19.46 -10.98
CA ASP A 43 6.52 -19.94 -9.59
C ASP A 43 7.98 -20.16 -9.15
N ASP A 44 8.90 -20.41 -10.09
CA ASP A 44 10.31 -20.66 -9.81
C ASP A 44 11.12 -19.41 -9.43
N LEU A 45 10.54 -18.21 -9.58
CA LEU A 45 11.23 -16.95 -9.31
C LEU A 45 10.91 -16.44 -7.92
N SER A 46 11.94 -16.13 -7.14
CA SER A 46 11.78 -15.39 -5.88
C SER A 46 11.24 -13.98 -6.16
N LYS A 47 10.55 -13.38 -5.17
CA LYS A 47 10.03 -12.00 -5.27
C LYS A 47 11.10 -10.99 -5.69
N GLN A 48 12.32 -11.13 -5.17
CA GLN A 48 13.42 -10.23 -5.51
C GLN A 48 13.86 -10.38 -6.97
N VAL A 49 13.88 -11.60 -7.50
CA VAL A 49 14.21 -11.84 -8.92
C VAL A 49 13.08 -11.35 -9.82
N LYS A 50 11.81 -11.55 -9.44
CA LYS A 50 10.66 -10.96 -10.15
C LYS A 50 10.77 -9.44 -10.24
N LYS A 51 11.15 -8.77 -9.14
CA LYS A 51 11.42 -7.31 -9.13
C LYS A 51 12.43 -6.90 -10.19
N GLN A 52 13.58 -7.57 -10.22
CA GLN A 52 14.67 -7.23 -11.12
C GLN A 52 14.27 -7.44 -12.58
N LYS A 53 13.59 -8.55 -12.88
CA LYS A 53 13.08 -8.82 -14.22
C LYS A 53 12.01 -7.82 -14.66
N PHE A 54 11.15 -7.37 -13.75
CA PHE A 54 10.16 -6.34 -14.03
C PHE A 54 10.78 -4.99 -14.37
N ILE A 55 11.73 -4.53 -13.54
CA ILE A 55 12.49 -3.32 -13.80
C ILE A 55 13.19 -3.42 -15.15
N GLN A 56 13.86 -4.54 -15.42
CA GLN A 56 14.54 -4.77 -16.68
C GLN A 56 13.57 -4.81 -17.88
N ALA A 57 12.40 -5.43 -17.73
CA ALA A 57 11.38 -5.45 -18.79
C ALA A 57 10.90 -4.03 -19.13
N LEU A 58 10.73 -3.17 -18.13
CA LEU A 58 10.42 -1.76 -18.37
C LEU A 58 11.60 -1.04 -19.04
N GLU A 59 12.82 -1.22 -18.55
CA GLU A 59 14.03 -0.56 -19.09
C GLU A 59 14.34 -0.96 -20.54
N ASP A 60 14.12 -2.23 -20.90
CA ASP A 60 14.35 -2.78 -22.24
C ASP A 60 13.23 -2.44 -23.24
N SER A 61 12.10 -1.89 -22.78
CA SER A 61 10.96 -1.53 -23.63
C SER A 61 11.11 -0.14 -24.23
N THR A 62 10.35 0.12 -25.30
CA THR A 62 10.32 1.46 -25.91
C THR A 62 9.67 2.49 -24.99
N ASP A 63 9.94 3.77 -25.23
CA ASP A 63 9.34 4.87 -24.47
C ASP A 63 7.80 4.89 -24.61
N GLU A 64 7.30 4.51 -25.78
CA GLU A 64 5.87 4.41 -26.08
C GLU A 64 5.21 3.27 -25.29
N GLU A 65 5.77 2.06 -25.33
CA GLU A 65 5.26 0.91 -24.56
C GLU A 65 5.30 1.15 -23.05
N LYS A 66 6.38 1.77 -22.55
CA LYS A 66 6.48 2.16 -21.13
C LYS A 66 5.38 3.13 -20.75
N THR A 67 5.14 4.14 -21.57
CA THR A 67 4.13 5.17 -21.27
C THR A 67 2.74 4.56 -21.22
N GLU A 68 2.38 3.78 -22.24
CA GLU A 68 1.08 3.07 -22.31
C GLU A 68 0.87 2.17 -21.09
N TYR A 69 1.86 1.34 -20.75
CA TYR A 69 1.77 0.45 -19.59
C TYR A 69 1.60 1.22 -18.27
N LEU A 70 2.35 2.31 -18.07
CA LEU A 70 2.32 3.09 -16.82
C LEU A 70 1.00 3.85 -16.65
N GLU A 71 0.46 4.38 -17.75
CA GLU A 71 -0.85 5.03 -17.78
C GLU A 71 -1.95 4.01 -17.48
N GLU A 72 -1.96 2.86 -18.15
CA GLU A 72 -2.96 1.82 -17.93
C GLU A 72 -2.95 1.29 -16.48
N VAL A 73 -1.77 1.00 -15.93
CA VAL A 73 -1.67 0.57 -14.53
C VAL A 73 -2.19 1.64 -13.57
N GLY A 74 -1.85 2.90 -13.79
CA GLY A 74 -2.29 3.98 -12.92
C GLY A 74 -3.79 4.27 -13.02
N GLU A 75 -4.37 4.21 -14.22
CA GLU A 75 -5.81 4.31 -14.44
C GLU A 75 -6.56 3.15 -13.78
N ARG A 76 -6.08 1.90 -13.93
CA ARG A 76 -6.65 0.74 -13.23
C ARG A 76 -6.62 0.93 -11.71
N VAL A 77 -5.52 1.49 -11.19
CA VAL A 77 -5.42 1.81 -9.76
C VAL A 77 -6.46 2.87 -9.36
N GLN A 78 -6.56 3.98 -10.08
CA GLN A 78 -7.51 5.06 -9.78
C GLN A 78 -8.97 4.58 -9.86
N ASN A 79 -9.34 3.91 -10.95
CA ASN A 79 -10.69 3.37 -11.16
C ASN A 79 -11.06 2.35 -10.07
N THR A 80 -10.14 1.46 -9.71
CA THR A 80 -10.41 0.49 -8.63
C THR A 80 -10.58 1.19 -7.29
N LEU A 81 -9.76 2.20 -7.00
CA LEU A 81 -9.86 2.93 -5.75
C LEU A 81 -11.20 3.69 -5.65
N SER A 82 -11.65 4.36 -6.72
CA SER A 82 -12.88 5.15 -6.72
C SER A 82 -14.16 4.30 -6.52
N GLU A 83 -14.11 3.01 -6.84
CA GLU A 83 -15.24 2.08 -6.67
C GLU A 83 -15.26 1.34 -5.31
N VAL A 84 -14.18 1.42 -4.52
CA VAL A 84 -14.04 0.60 -3.32
C VAL A 84 -14.32 1.39 -2.04
N ASP A 85 -15.42 1.03 -1.38
CA ASP A 85 -15.66 1.33 0.03
C ASP A 85 -15.04 0.23 0.90
N VAL A 86 -14.17 0.60 1.84
CA VAL A 86 -13.53 -0.37 2.74
C VAL A 86 -14.05 -0.25 4.16
N GLN A 87 -14.43 -1.40 4.71
CA GLN A 87 -14.87 -1.55 6.09
C GLN A 87 -13.69 -1.74 7.04
N LEU A 88 -13.87 -1.34 8.30
CA LEU A 88 -12.85 -1.48 9.33
C LEU A 88 -12.55 -2.96 9.62
N GLY A 89 -11.26 -3.32 9.61
CA GLY A 89 -10.79 -4.66 9.92
C GLY A 89 -10.75 -5.61 8.73
N GLU A 90 -11.14 -5.15 7.54
CA GLU A 90 -10.92 -5.86 6.30
C GLU A 90 -9.53 -5.50 5.76
N ASN A 91 -8.69 -6.53 5.59
CA ASN A 91 -7.58 -6.46 4.66
C ASN A 91 -8.10 -7.01 3.33
N LYS A 92 -8.20 -6.17 2.32
CA LYS A 92 -8.67 -6.56 0.99
C LYS A 92 -7.51 -6.46 0.01
N GLU A 93 -7.21 -7.57 -0.64
CA GLU A 93 -6.29 -7.59 -1.78
C GLU A 93 -7.12 -7.69 -3.06
N ILE A 94 -6.82 -6.82 -4.02
CA ILE A 94 -7.50 -6.75 -5.33
C ILE A 94 -6.43 -6.91 -6.40
N ASP A 95 -6.55 -7.95 -7.20
CA ASP A 95 -5.70 -8.17 -8.38
C ASP A 95 -6.21 -7.29 -9.53
N LEU A 96 -5.33 -6.43 -10.05
CA LEU A 96 -5.62 -5.54 -11.16
C LEU A 96 -5.21 -6.14 -12.51
N GLY A 97 -4.59 -7.33 -12.50
CA GLY A 97 -3.85 -7.88 -13.63
C GLY A 97 -2.48 -7.24 -13.77
N MET A 98 -1.73 -7.68 -14.80
CA MET A 98 -0.40 -7.14 -15.11
C MET A 98 0.59 -7.25 -13.94
N GLY A 99 0.41 -8.30 -13.12
CA GLY A 99 1.17 -8.51 -11.89
C GLY A 99 0.98 -7.43 -10.83
N THR A 100 -0.03 -6.55 -10.96
CA THR A 100 -0.28 -5.44 -10.02
C THR A 100 -1.42 -5.80 -9.09
N THR A 101 -1.23 -5.60 -7.78
CA THR A 101 -2.28 -5.76 -6.78
C THR A 101 -2.40 -4.53 -5.90
N ILE A 102 -3.62 -4.21 -5.49
CA ILE A 102 -3.87 -3.22 -4.44
C ILE A 102 -4.18 -3.95 -3.15
N GLU A 103 -3.48 -3.59 -2.09
CA GLU A 103 -3.81 -3.99 -0.72
C GLU A 103 -4.41 -2.81 0.03
N LEU A 104 -5.61 -3.01 0.57
CA LEU A 104 -6.35 -2.05 1.36
C LEU A 104 -6.35 -2.54 2.81
N GLU A 105 -5.86 -1.71 3.73
CA GLU A 105 -5.80 -2.05 5.14
C GLU A 105 -6.42 -0.95 6.00
N SER A 106 -7.01 -1.37 7.12
CA SER A 106 -7.49 -0.45 8.13
C SER A 106 -7.28 -0.95 9.55
N SER A 107 -6.95 -0.04 10.46
CA SER A 107 -6.70 -0.38 11.86
C SER A 107 -7.09 0.76 12.80
N ASP A 108 -7.55 0.42 14.01
CA ASP A 108 -7.80 1.40 15.06
C ASP A 108 -7.09 0.97 16.35
N VAL A 109 -6.21 1.84 16.86
CA VAL A 109 -5.37 1.57 18.04
C VAL A 109 -5.57 2.62 19.13
N ILE A 110 -5.27 2.25 20.37
CA ILE A 110 -5.15 3.22 21.47
C ILE A 110 -3.83 3.96 21.29
N GLU A 111 -3.86 5.28 21.34
CA GLU A 111 -2.65 6.08 21.47
C GLU A 111 -2.37 6.22 22.96
N SER A 112 -1.43 5.43 23.48
CA SER A 112 -0.85 5.70 24.79
C SER A 112 -0.05 7.00 24.71
N THR A 113 0.05 7.72 25.83
CA THR A 113 0.96 8.87 25.99
C THR A 113 2.44 8.45 26.07
N GLU A 114 2.74 7.15 25.96
CA GLU A 114 4.07 6.58 25.84
C GLU A 114 4.09 5.66 24.62
N ASP A 115 5.06 5.84 23.74
CA ASP A 115 5.29 5.11 22.48
C ASP A 115 5.52 3.59 22.68
N GLU A 116 4.51 2.85 23.11
CA GLU A 116 4.51 1.40 23.01
C GLU A 116 3.65 0.97 21.81
N LEU A 117 4.33 0.29 20.88
CA LEU A 117 3.71 -0.57 19.87
C LEU A 117 2.85 -1.63 20.56
N VAL A 118 1.62 -1.27 20.90
CA VAL A 118 0.58 -2.26 21.21
C VAL A 118 0.30 -2.99 19.91
N LYS A 119 0.97 -4.12 19.70
CA LYS A 119 0.49 -5.15 18.77
C LYS A 119 -0.89 -5.54 19.26
N THR A 120 -1.92 -5.16 18.50
CA THR A 120 -3.31 -5.54 18.76
C THR A 120 -3.51 -7.01 18.36
N SER A 121 -2.87 -7.94 19.05
CA SER A 121 -3.25 -9.35 18.99
C SER A 121 -4.41 -9.57 19.97
N GLY A 122 -5.61 -9.75 19.44
CA GLY A 122 -6.78 -10.18 20.22
C GLY A 122 -8.09 -9.42 19.99
N TYR A 123 -8.17 -8.52 18.99
CA TYR A 123 -9.47 -7.99 18.58
C TYR A 123 -10.12 -8.92 17.55
N ASP A 124 -11.32 -9.38 17.88
CA ASP A 124 -12.20 -10.10 16.97
C ASP A 124 -12.84 -9.08 16.02
N PHE A 125 -12.26 -8.95 14.82
CA PHE A 125 -12.72 -8.06 13.76
C PHE A 125 -13.98 -8.61 13.05
N SER A 126 -14.52 -9.76 13.47
CA SER A 126 -15.68 -10.41 12.82
C SER A 126 -17.02 -9.68 13.02
N LYS A 127 -17.05 -8.50 13.65
CA LYS A 127 -18.29 -7.76 14.00
C LYS A 127 -18.49 -6.45 13.24
N GLY A 128 -17.86 -6.30 12.08
CA GLY A 128 -18.05 -5.15 11.19
C GLY A 128 -17.69 -3.81 11.84
N ASN A 129 -18.08 -2.73 11.16
CA ASN A 129 -17.68 -1.34 11.45
C ASN A 129 -18.03 -0.80 12.85
N VAL A 130 -18.78 -1.53 13.68
CA VAL A 130 -19.33 -1.06 14.95
C VAL A 130 -18.46 -1.54 16.11
N LEU A 131 -17.60 -0.66 16.62
CA LEU A 131 -16.66 -1.01 17.70
C LEU A 131 -16.92 -0.23 18.98
N GLU A 132 -16.92 -0.94 20.11
CA GLU A 132 -16.86 -0.31 21.43
C GLU A 132 -15.45 0.20 21.73
N LYS A 133 -15.35 1.49 22.06
CA LYS A 133 -14.11 2.21 22.38
C LYS A 133 -14.22 2.83 23.76
N LYS A 134 -13.36 2.40 24.68
CA LYS A 134 -13.13 3.12 25.95
C LYS A 134 -12.63 4.54 25.67
N TYR A 135 -12.95 5.46 26.59
CA TYR A 135 -12.45 6.83 26.56
C TYR A 135 -10.92 6.88 26.49
N GLY A 136 -10.40 7.91 25.83
CA GLY A 136 -8.98 8.10 25.62
C GLY A 136 -8.62 8.42 24.18
N ALA A 137 -7.31 8.56 23.96
CA ALA A 137 -6.73 8.85 22.67
C ALA A 137 -6.69 7.60 21.78
N ARG A 138 -7.04 7.77 20.51
CA ARG A 138 -7.17 6.72 19.51
C ARG A 138 -6.58 7.18 18.18
N ARG A 139 -6.11 6.21 17.40
CA ARG A 139 -5.68 6.41 16.02
C ARG A 139 -6.41 5.45 15.09
N PHE A 140 -7.15 5.98 14.13
CA PHE A 140 -7.71 5.18 13.02
C PHE A 140 -6.86 5.40 11.76
N THR A 141 -6.24 4.33 11.25
CA THR A 141 -5.33 4.35 10.10
C THR A 141 -5.97 3.64 8.92
N CYS A 142 -5.97 4.32 7.78
CA CYS A 142 -6.34 3.77 6.47
C CYS A 142 -5.07 3.70 5.62
N ARG A 143 -4.82 2.58 4.95
CA ARG A 143 -3.68 2.41 4.04
C ARG A 143 -4.12 1.79 2.73
N VAL A 144 -3.56 2.32 1.64
CA VAL A 144 -3.49 1.66 0.34
C VAL A 144 -2.05 1.33 0.08
N SER A 145 -1.78 0.13 -0.38
CA SER A 145 -0.48 -0.26 -0.89
C SER A 145 -0.64 -0.73 -2.32
N VAL A 146 0.06 -0.09 -3.25
CA VAL A 146 0.17 -0.57 -4.64
C VAL A 146 1.33 -1.54 -4.67
N LYS A 147 1.09 -2.77 -5.10
CA LYS A 147 2.09 -3.83 -5.23
C LYS A 147 2.23 -4.21 -6.69
N SER A 148 3.44 -4.58 -7.08
CA SER A 148 3.70 -5.29 -8.33
C SER A 148 4.54 -6.53 -8.03
N LEU A 149 4.12 -7.69 -8.54
CA LEU A 149 4.78 -8.99 -8.39
C LEU A 149 5.07 -9.35 -6.93
N GLY A 150 4.13 -9.00 -6.05
CA GLY A 150 4.22 -9.22 -4.60
C GLY A 150 5.17 -8.28 -3.86
N ILE A 151 5.62 -7.19 -4.49
CA ILE A 151 6.47 -6.14 -3.92
C ILE A 151 5.66 -4.85 -3.80
N THR A 152 5.59 -4.27 -2.62
CA THR A 152 4.97 -2.95 -2.42
C THR A 152 5.78 -1.87 -3.14
N LEU A 153 5.22 -1.27 -4.18
CA LEU A 153 5.80 -0.14 -4.90
C LEU A 153 5.66 1.15 -4.11
N GLY A 154 4.54 1.32 -3.41
CA GLY A 154 4.34 2.45 -2.51
C GLY A 154 3.06 2.31 -1.72
N SER A 155 2.81 3.27 -0.85
CA SER A 155 1.63 3.27 0.01
C SER A 155 1.15 4.68 0.29
N LEU A 156 -0.17 4.87 0.27
CA LEU A 156 -0.85 6.09 0.68
C LEU A 156 -1.50 5.84 2.03
N VAL A 157 -1.25 6.69 3.02
CA VAL A 157 -1.68 6.47 4.40
C VAL A 157 -2.41 7.70 4.93
N LEU A 158 -3.58 7.51 5.52
CA LEU A 158 -4.30 8.52 6.29
C LEU A 158 -4.50 8.05 7.73
N ARG A 159 -3.99 8.83 8.68
CA ARG A 159 -4.15 8.61 10.12
C ARG A 159 -5.04 9.67 10.73
N ASN A 160 -6.10 9.21 11.37
CA ASN A 160 -7.06 10.01 12.13
C ASN A 160 -6.69 9.93 13.61
N HIS A 161 -6.14 11.00 14.17
CA HIS A 161 -5.82 11.06 15.60
C HIS A 161 -7.01 11.69 16.33
N TYR A 162 -7.77 10.89 17.08
CA TYR A 162 -9.00 11.33 17.74
C TYR A 162 -9.08 10.96 19.22
N THR A 163 -9.97 11.63 19.95
CA THR A 163 -10.23 11.37 21.37
C THR A 163 -11.68 10.97 21.56
N VAL A 164 -11.91 9.90 22.33
CA VAL A 164 -13.22 9.53 22.84
C VAL A 164 -13.35 10.06 24.26
N GLY A 165 -14.42 10.82 24.55
CA GLY A 165 -14.64 11.43 25.86
C GLY A 165 -16.11 11.62 26.21
N ASN A 166 -16.36 12.27 27.35
CA ASN A 166 -17.72 12.61 27.80
C ASN A 166 -18.44 13.61 26.85
N PHE A 167 -17.65 14.28 26.02
CA PHE A 167 -18.05 15.20 24.96
C PHE A 167 -18.33 14.50 23.62
N GLY A 168 -18.24 13.16 23.53
CA GLY A 168 -18.37 12.43 22.27
C GLY A 168 -17.01 12.16 21.65
N LEU A 169 -16.86 12.47 20.36
CA LEU A 169 -15.61 12.29 19.61
C LEU A 169 -15.04 13.65 19.20
N LYS A 170 -13.72 13.78 19.27
CA LYS A 170 -13.00 14.97 18.80
C LYS A 170 -11.74 14.56 18.05
N MET A 171 -11.63 14.96 16.79
CA MET A 171 -10.39 14.88 16.01
C MET A 171 -9.37 15.87 16.57
N ARG A 172 -8.16 15.40 16.86
CA ARG A 172 -7.03 16.24 17.28
C ARG A 172 -6.29 16.75 16.05
N TYR A 173 -5.98 15.87 15.12
CA TYR A 173 -5.34 16.17 13.83
C TYR A 173 -5.43 14.96 12.90
N ALA A 174 -5.08 15.16 11.63
CA ALA A 174 -4.85 14.10 10.66
C ALA A 174 -3.36 14.08 10.27
N SER A 175 -2.86 12.93 9.82
CA SER A 175 -1.48 12.77 9.37
C SER A 175 -1.39 11.79 8.20
N ASP A 176 -0.47 12.06 7.28
CA ASP A 176 -0.09 11.21 6.16
C ASP A 176 1.13 10.32 6.45
N SER A 177 1.61 10.31 7.71
CA SER A 177 2.79 9.56 8.13
C SER A 177 2.67 8.07 7.79
N GLY A 178 3.69 7.55 7.10
CA GLY A 178 3.70 6.20 6.53
C GLY A 178 3.41 6.16 5.03
N THR A 179 2.99 7.28 4.43
CA THR A 179 2.95 7.45 2.98
C THR A 179 4.37 7.36 2.43
N SER A 180 4.59 6.53 1.42
CA SER A 180 5.93 6.27 0.86
C SER A 180 5.84 5.70 -0.55
N GLY A 181 6.94 5.77 -1.29
CA GLY A 181 7.10 5.17 -2.61
C GLY A 181 8.52 4.66 -2.80
N ILE A 182 8.70 3.68 -3.67
CA ILE A 182 9.99 3.15 -4.09
C ILE A 182 10.36 3.83 -5.41
N ASP A 183 11.32 4.75 -5.35
CA ASP A 183 11.91 5.37 -6.54
C ASP A 183 12.66 4.32 -7.38
N PRO A 184 12.52 4.30 -8.72
CA PRO A 184 11.71 5.23 -9.53
C PRO A 184 10.26 4.79 -9.74
N LEU A 185 9.92 3.55 -9.36
CA LEU A 185 8.67 2.86 -9.71
C LEU A 185 7.41 3.54 -9.19
N MET A 186 7.43 4.08 -7.97
CA MET A 186 6.36 4.93 -7.45
C MET A 186 6.96 6.08 -6.64
N ILE A 187 6.67 7.31 -7.03
CA ILE A 187 7.21 8.52 -6.40
C ILE A 187 6.07 9.33 -5.81
N ILE A 188 6.12 9.60 -4.50
CA ILE A 188 5.18 10.52 -3.84
C ILE A 188 5.70 11.95 -4.03
N THR A 189 4.99 12.74 -4.82
CA THR A 189 5.39 14.12 -5.15
C THR A 189 4.77 15.15 -4.21
N SER A 190 3.62 14.83 -3.61
CA SER A 190 2.98 15.64 -2.59
C SER A 190 2.03 14.79 -1.77
N SER A 191 1.98 15.05 -0.47
CA SER A 191 0.98 14.49 0.44
C SER A 191 0.57 15.57 1.43
N SER A 192 -0.71 15.60 1.76
CA SER A 192 -1.27 16.55 2.73
C SER A 192 -2.52 15.99 3.37
N THR A 193 -2.88 16.51 4.54
CA THR A 193 -4.09 16.09 5.25
C THR A 193 -4.88 17.28 5.79
N SER A 194 -6.19 17.11 5.91
CA SER A 194 -7.11 18.07 6.53
C SER A 194 -8.16 17.36 7.38
N VAL A 195 -8.80 18.14 8.26
CA VAL A 195 -9.91 17.69 9.12
C VAL A 195 -11.13 18.56 8.79
N PRO A 196 -11.96 18.17 7.80
CA PRO A 196 -13.12 18.97 7.39
C PRO A 196 -14.19 19.09 8.47
N ASP A 197 -14.43 18.01 9.22
CA ASP A 197 -15.26 18.01 10.44
C ASP A 197 -14.49 17.33 11.57
N GLY A 198 -14.28 18.07 12.66
CA GLY A 198 -13.46 17.62 13.78
C GLY A 198 -14.25 17.05 14.95
N LYS A 199 -15.59 17.02 14.94
CA LYS A 199 -16.35 16.70 16.16
C LYS A 199 -17.68 15.97 15.94
N ALA A 200 -17.83 14.84 16.64
CA ALA A 200 -19.12 14.17 16.81
C ALA A 200 -19.58 14.27 18.28
N GLU A 201 -20.25 15.37 18.63
CA GLU A 201 -20.67 15.65 20.02
C GLU A 201 -21.95 14.92 20.44
N LYS A 202 -22.73 14.43 19.46
CA LYS A 202 -24.02 13.75 19.66
C LYS A 202 -24.07 12.42 18.92
N VAL A 203 -24.86 11.48 19.43
CA VAL A 203 -25.12 10.21 18.75
C VAL A 203 -25.74 10.50 17.38
N GLY A 204 -25.24 9.84 16.34
CA GLY A 204 -25.63 10.05 14.94
C GLY A 204 -24.73 11.03 14.19
N TYR A 205 -23.87 11.79 14.87
CA TYR A 205 -22.93 12.72 14.25
C TYR A 205 -21.62 11.99 13.93
N ASP A 206 -20.84 12.55 13.01
CA ASP A 206 -19.55 12.05 12.58
C ASP A 206 -18.46 13.12 12.64
N MET A 207 -17.24 12.67 12.34
CA MET A 207 -16.08 13.52 12.12
C MET A 207 -15.30 12.88 10.96
N ASN A 208 -14.57 13.70 10.22
CA ASN A 208 -13.96 13.31 8.97
C ASN A 208 -12.52 13.81 8.87
N ALA A 209 -11.69 13.05 8.17
CA ALA A 209 -10.40 13.51 7.69
C ALA A 209 -10.23 13.16 6.21
N ARG A 210 -9.46 14.00 5.52
CA ARG A 210 -9.09 13.84 4.12
C ARG A 210 -7.57 13.85 3.99
N GLY A 211 -7.03 12.87 3.28
CA GLY A 211 -5.66 12.89 2.76
C GLY A 211 -5.69 13.11 1.26
N SER A 212 -4.85 14.01 0.74
CA SER A 212 -4.72 14.29 -0.68
C SER A 212 -3.28 14.00 -1.12
N TYR A 213 -3.13 13.21 -2.17
CA TYR A 213 -1.88 12.64 -2.62
C TYR A 213 -1.66 12.92 -4.11
N LYS A 214 -0.43 13.28 -4.45
CA LYS A 214 0.06 13.33 -5.83
C LYS A 214 1.21 12.37 -5.95
N TRP A 215 1.11 11.41 -6.86
CA TRP A 215 2.11 10.37 -7.04
C TRP A 215 2.37 10.11 -8.52
N LYS A 216 3.51 9.49 -8.81
CA LYS A 216 3.92 9.13 -10.16
C LYS A 216 4.24 7.66 -10.22
N LEU A 217 3.94 7.01 -11.33
CA LEU A 217 4.53 5.73 -11.72
C LEU A 217 5.51 5.98 -12.84
N GLY A 218 6.70 5.39 -12.76
CA GLY A 218 7.65 5.57 -13.84
C GLY A 218 8.99 4.90 -13.65
N ILE A 219 9.80 5.03 -14.69
CA ILE A 219 11.20 4.60 -14.70
C ILE A 219 11.93 5.32 -15.83
N SER A 220 13.25 5.51 -15.67
CA SER A 220 14.13 6.02 -16.73
C SER A 220 13.68 7.35 -17.35
N GLY A 221 13.11 8.25 -16.55
CA GLY A 221 12.70 9.59 -17.00
C GLY A 221 11.27 9.67 -17.56
N ILE A 222 10.59 8.54 -17.72
CA ILE A 222 9.20 8.47 -18.15
C ILE A 222 8.32 8.28 -16.93
N TYR A 223 7.32 9.16 -16.77
CA TYR A 223 6.44 9.15 -15.60
C TYR A 223 5.00 9.48 -15.99
N ALA A 224 4.06 8.64 -15.58
CA ALA A 224 2.65 8.96 -15.53
C ALA A 224 2.32 9.55 -14.15
N SER A 225 1.49 10.60 -14.09
CA SER A 225 1.18 11.33 -12.85
C SER A 225 -0.28 11.18 -12.47
N PHE A 226 -0.54 10.94 -11.19
CA PHE A 226 -1.85 10.62 -10.66
C PHE A 226 -2.16 11.43 -9.40
N THR A 227 -3.46 11.66 -9.18
CA THR A 227 -4.00 12.18 -7.92
C THR A 227 -4.89 11.14 -7.27
N SER A 228 -4.86 11.12 -5.94
CA SER A 228 -5.76 10.27 -5.17
C SER A 228 -6.05 10.93 -3.84
N GLU A 229 -7.19 10.59 -3.29
CA GLU A 229 -7.62 11.04 -2.00
C GLU A 229 -8.15 9.89 -1.16
N ILE A 230 -7.92 9.99 0.15
CA ILE A 230 -8.51 9.11 1.14
C ILE A 230 -9.45 9.95 1.97
N TYR A 231 -10.74 9.60 1.99
CA TYR A 231 -11.72 10.25 2.85
C TYR A 231 -12.20 9.25 3.89
N SER A 232 -12.02 9.61 5.16
CA SER A 232 -12.39 8.75 6.29
C SER A 232 -13.51 9.38 7.11
N THR A 233 -14.40 8.53 7.64
CA THR A 233 -15.50 8.94 8.51
C THR A 233 -15.51 8.11 9.78
N ILE A 234 -15.67 8.79 10.92
CA ILE A 234 -15.84 8.16 12.23
C ILE A 234 -17.14 8.70 12.84
N LYS A 235 -18.17 7.87 12.88
CA LYS A 235 -19.50 8.22 13.36
C LYS A 235 -19.74 7.72 14.78
N LEU A 236 -20.26 8.59 15.65
CA LEU A 236 -20.66 8.24 17.00
C LEU A 236 -22.00 7.52 16.99
N HIS A 237 -21.99 6.21 17.24
CA HIS A 237 -23.20 5.39 17.27
C HIS A 237 -23.82 5.28 18.67
N LYS A 238 -23.00 5.30 19.74
CA LYS A 238 -23.48 5.29 21.13
C LYS A 238 -22.48 5.99 22.04
N LEU A 239 -22.96 6.67 23.07
CA LEU A 239 -22.11 7.26 24.11
C LEU A 239 -22.61 6.86 25.50
N ASN A 240 -21.77 6.17 26.27
CA ASN A 240 -22.05 5.84 27.66
C ASN A 240 -21.10 6.60 28.60
N LYS A 241 -21.60 7.71 29.16
CA LYS A 241 -20.82 8.58 30.06
C LYS A 241 -20.51 7.94 31.40
N LYS A 242 -21.39 7.07 31.91
CA LYS A 242 -21.21 6.38 33.20
C LYS A 242 -20.14 5.30 33.11
N LYS A 243 -20.22 4.46 32.07
CA LYS A 243 -19.26 3.37 31.81
C LYS A 243 -18.03 3.82 31.02
N LYS A 244 -17.92 5.10 30.66
CA LYS A 244 -16.79 5.73 29.95
C LYS A 244 -16.39 5.01 28.65
N PHE A 245 -17.37 4.75 27.79
CA PHE A 245 -17.13 4.23 26.44
C PHE A 245 -18.04 4.88 25.40
N ALA A 246 -17.65 4.75 24.13
CA ALA A 246 -18.47 5.04 22.97
C ALA A 246 -18.52 3.82 22.05
N VAL A 247 -19.58 3.68 21.25
CA VAL A 247 -19.59 2.78 20.10
C VAL A 247 -19.45 3.66 18.86
N VAL A 248 -18.50 3.33 18.00
CA VAL A 248 -18.18 4.10 16.79
C VAL A 248 -18.39 3.26 15.55
N TYR A 249 -18.76 3.91 14.46
CA TYR A 249 -18.76 3.35 13.11
C TYR A 249 -17.62 4.00 12.31
N GLN A 250 -16.74 3.22 11.71
CA GLN A 250 -15.57 3.73 10.99
C GLN A 250 -15.57 3.19 9.57
N ASN A 251 -15.35 4.06 8.58
CA ASN A 251 -15.14 3.67 7.19
C ASN A 251 -14.18 4.64 6.51
N TYR A 252 -13.75 4.27 5.31
CA TYR A 252 -13.06 5.17 4.40
C TYR A 252 -13.36 4.76 2.97
N LYS A 253 -13.20 5.75 2.09
CA LYS A 253 -13.32 5.61 0.65
C LYS A 253 -12.17 6.32 -0.02
N PHE A 254 -11.94 5.97 -1.27
CA PHE A 254 -10.99 6.67 -2.12
C PHE A 254 -11.72 7.46 -3.18
N THR A 255 -11.13 8.59 -3.54
CA THR A 255 -11.60 9.42 -4.65
C THR A 255 -10.40 9.92 -5.45
N GLU A 256 -10.66 10.37 -6.67
CA GLU A 256 -9.67 11.03 -7.54
C GLU A 256 -9.37 12.47 -7.12
#